data_AF-A0A7R9XIJ4-F1
#
_entry.id   AF-A0A7R9XIJ4-F1
#
_cell.length_a   1.000
_cell.length_b   1.000
_cell.length_c   1.000
_cell.angle_alpha   90.00
_cell.angle_beta   90.00
_cell.angle_gamma   90.00
#
_symmetry.space_group_name_H-M   'P 1'
#
loop_
_entity.id
_entity.type
_entity.pdbx_description
1 polymer ?
#
loop_
_entity_poly.entity_id
_entity_poly.type
_entity_poly.pdbx_seq_one_letter_code
_entity_poly.pdbx_strand_id
1 'polypeptide(L)'
;KAISSGSFIVGGKETKPGEFPWMTQITLFHGHSCGGALIHESFVLTAAHCMEFSLFNEYVFGKHNIAKEEKGQISRKASHVVV
;
A
#
# COMPACT_ATOMS: atom_id res chain seq x y z
N LYS A 1 24.17 -5.61 10.52
CA LYS A 1 24.07 -6.34 9.23
C LYS A 1 23.89 -5.28 8.15
N ALA A 2 24.91 -5.00 7.34
CA ALA A 2 24.88 -3.90 6.38
C ALA A 2 23.91 -4.20 5.23
N ILE A 3 23.08 -3.23 4.87
CA ILE A 3 22.15 -3.29 3.74
C ILE A 3 22.99 -3.12 2.47
N SER A 4 23.09 -4.16 1.64
CA SER A 4 23.82 -4.07 0.38
C SER A 4 23.13 -3.06 -0.53
N SER A 5 23.91 -2.15 -1.09
CA SER A 5 23.52 -1.20 -2.13
C SER A 5 22.97 -1.94 -3.38
N GLY A 6 21.65 -2.10 -3.45
CA GLY A 6 20.89 -2.72 -4.54
C GLY A 6 19.42 -2.36 -4.37
N SER A 7 18.79 -1.85 -5.44
CA SER A 7 17.71 -0.85 -5.49
C SER A 7 16.38 -1.20 -4.78
N PHE A 8 15.79 -0.23 -4.06
CA PHE A 8 14.41 -0.35 -3.54
C PHE A 8 13.35 0.26 -4.47
N ILE A 9 13.66 1.38 -5.15
CA ILE A 9 12.97 2.02 -6.28
C ILE A 9 14.02 2.98 -6.94
N VAL A 10 13.85 3.37 -8.21
CA VAL A 10 14.86 3.86 -9.20
C VAL A 10 15.87 2.76 -9.57
N GLY A 11 15.79 2.29 -10.82
CA GLY A 11 16.55 1.13 -11.32
C GLY A 11 16.14 -0.20 -10.69
N GLY A 12 14.96 -0.26 -10.06
CA GLY A 12 14.40 -1.49 -9.47
C GLY A 12 13.97 -2.49 -10.55
N LYS A 13 13.54 -3.66 -10.10
CA LYS A 13 12.93 -4.70 -10.94
C LYS A 13 11.52 -4.98 -10.44
N GLU A 14 10.61 -5.29 -11.36
CA GLU A 14 9.27 -5.74 -11.00
C GLU A 14 9.36 -6.99 -10.11
N THR A 15 8.56 -6.97 -9.03
CA THR A 15 8.45 -8.07 -8.08
C THR A 15 7.57 -9.17 -8.67
N LYS A 16 7.57 -10.36 -8.08
CA LYS A 16 6.58 -11.39 -8.44
C LYS A 16 5.24 -11.06 -7.77
N PRO A 17 4.10 -11.44 -8.39
CA PRO A 17 2.80 -11.35 -7.73
C PRO A 17 2.82 -12.07 -6.37
N GLY A 18 2.42 -11.37 -5.32
CA GLY A 18 2.38 -11.91 -3.95
C GLY A 18 3.73 -12.02 -3.24
N GLU A 19 4.84 -11.52 -3.82
CA GLU A 19 6.16 -11.53 -3.16
C GLU A 19 6.19 -10.65 -1.90
N PHE A 20 5.40 -9.57 -1.90
CA PHE A 20 5.23 -8.65 -0.77
C PHE A 20 3.74 -8.59 -0.39
N PRO A 21 3.19 -9.63 0.24
CA PRO A 21 1.74 -9.76 0.46
C PRO A 21 1.19 -8.73 1.46
N TRP A 22 2.06 -8.12 2.28
CA TRP A 22 1.71 -7.03 3.20
C TRP A 22 1.60 -5.66 2.50
N MET A 23 2.00 -5.54 1.23
CA MET A 23 1.91 -4.26 0.51
C MET A 23 0.45 -3.85 0.32
N THR A 24 0.13 -2.63 0.74
CA THR A 24 -1.20 -2.03 0.63
C THR A 24 -1.13 -0.79 -0.24
N GLN A 25 -1.99 -0.70 -1.24
CA GLN A 25 -2.25 0.56 -1.96
C GLN A 25 -3.25 1.37 -1.16
N ILE A 26 -2.96 2.65 -0.93
CA ILE A 26 -3.88 3.60 -0.29
C ILE A 26 -4.27 4.62 -1.35
N THR A 27 -5.46 4.51 -1.91
CA THR A 27 -6.00 5.48 -2.88
C THR A 27 -6.49 6.70 -2.13
N LEU A 28 -5.98 7.88 -2.48
CA LEU A 28 -6.31 9.16 -1.87
C LEU A 28 -7.34 9.93 -2.71
N PHE A 29 -7.93 10.96 -2.09
CA PHE A 29 -8.76 11.94 -2.79
C PHE A 29 -7.96 12.59 -3.95
N HIS A 30 -8.60 12.77 -5.12
CA HIS A 30 -7.99 13.18 -6.41
C HIS A 30 -7.12 12.15 -7.16
N GLY A 31 -7.13 10.88 -6.75
CA GLY A 31 -6.49 9.81 -7.52
C GLY A 31 -4.99 9.64 -7.30
N HIS A 32 -4.41 10.35 -6.34
CA HIS A 32 -3.07 10.03 -5.83
C HIS A 32 -3.09 8.71 -5.06
N SER A 33 -1.94 8.03 -4.95
CA SER A 33 -1.81 6.80 -4.17
C SER A 33 -0.59 6.84 -3.26
N CYS A 34 -0.77 6.40 -2.01
CA CYS A 34 0.30 6.10 -1.06
C CYS A 34 0.50 4.58 -0.93
N GLY A 35 1.62 4.20 -0.32
CA GLY A 35 1.85 2.83 0.14
C GLY A 35 1.58 2.67 1.64
N GLY A 36 1.34 1.43 2.07
CA GLY A 36 1.26 1.03 3.48
C GLY A 36 1.56 -0.45 3.68
N ALA A 37 1.79 -0.87 4.91
CA ALA A 37 2.07 -2.26 5.26
C ALA A 37 0.96 -2.81 6.16
N LEU A 38 0.37 -3.95 5.77
CA LEU A 38 -0.52 -4.73 6.62
C LEU A 38 0.33 -5.43 7.70
N ILE A 39 0.35 -4.84 8.91
CA ILE A 39 1.14 -5.33 10.04
C ILE A 39 0.36 -6.29 10.94
N HIS A 40 -0.95 -6.35 10.74
CA HIS A 40 -1.89 -7.26 11.40
C HIS A 40 -3.15 -7.36 10.52
N GLU A 41 -3.99 -8.37 10.74
CA GLU A 41 -5.24 -8.62 9.98
C GLU A 41 -6.20 -7.42 9.86
N SER A 42 -6.06 -6.39 10.71
CA SER A 42 -6.89 -5.19 10.72
C SER A 42 -6.13 -3.90 10.97
N PHE A 43 -4.78 -3.94 10.88
CA PHE A 43 -3.96 -2.74 11.09
C PHE A 43 -3.01 -2.54 9.91
N VAL A 44 -3.09 -1.36 9.31
CA VAL A 44 -2.18 -0.89 8.26
C VAL A 44 -1.32 0.23 8.81
N LEU A 45 -0.01 0.10 8.67
CA LEU A 45 0.95 1.15 8.98
C LEU A 45 1.28 1.94 7.70
N THR A 46 1.26 3.27 7.78
CA THR A 46 1.60 4.17 6.68
C THR A 46 2.18 5.47 7.21
N ALA A 47 2.59 6.37 6.32
CA ALA A 47 3.09 7.69 6.71
C ALA A 47 1.94 8.62 7.11
N ALA A 48 2.15 9.41 8.17
CA ALA A 48 1.17 10.37 8.68
C ALA A 48 0.65 11.34 7.60
N HIS A 49 1.52 11.81 6.70
CA HIS A 49 1.13 12.75 5.64
C HIS A 49 0.16 12.15 4.61
N CYS A 50 0.04 10.81 4.52
CA CYS A 50 -0.96 10.18 3.66
C CYS A 50 -2.38 10.31 4.23
N MET A 51 -2.53 10.67 5.51
CA MET A 51 -3.81 10.71 6.23
C MET A 51 -4.48 12.10 6.25
N GLU A 52 -3.91 13.10 5.57
CA GLU A 52 -4.44 14.48 5.55
C GLU A 52 -5.91 14.57 5.11
N PHE A 53 -6.33 13.71 4.18
CA PHE A 53 -7.72 13.60 3.69
C PHE A 53 -8.31 12.18 3.90
N SER A 54 -8.05 11.59 5.07
CA SER A 54 -8.31 10.16 5.35
C SER A 54 -9.76 9.68 5.14
N LEU A 55 -10.77 10.55 5.22
CA LEU A 55 -12.19 10.18 5.06
C LEU A 55 -12.52 9.57 3.68
N PHE A 56 -11.73 9.91 2.66
CA PHE A 56 -11.92 9.40 1.29
C PHE A 56 -10.95 8.28 0.93
N ASN A 57 -10.07 7.90 1.86
CA ASN A 57 -9.03 6.92 1.56
C ASN A 57 -9.63 5.51 1.42
N GLU A 58 -9.17 4.81 0.39
CA GLU A 58 -9.49 3.42 0.14
C GLU A 58 -8.23 2.56 0.20
N TYR A 59 -8.27 1.47 0.96
CA TYR A 59 -7.14 0.60 1.22
C TYR A 59 -7.33 -0.69 0.43
N VAL A 60 -6.46 -0.93 -0.54
CA VAL A 60 -6.52 -2.07 -1.45
C VAL A 60 -5.37 -3.03 -1.17
N PHE A 61 -5.71 -4.28 -0.88
CA PHE A 61 -4.80 -5.37 -0.55
C PHE A 61 -4.72 -6.38 -1.70
N GLY A 62 -3.60 -7.11 -1.78
CA GLY A 62 -3.42 -8.21 -2.74
C GLY A 62 -3.25 -7.78 -4.19
N LYS A 63 -2.97 -6.49 -4.42
CA LYS A 63 -2.77 -5.91 -5.76
C LYS A 63 -1.30 -5.90 -6.14
N HIS A 64 -0.99 -6.33 -7.36
CA HIS A 64 0.33 -6.30 -7.98
C HIS A 64 0.43 -5.20 -9.05
N ASN A 65 -0.63 -4.99 -9.83
CA ASN A 65 -0.66 -3.95 -10.88
C ASN A 65 -1.75 -2.91 -10.59
N ILE A 66 -1.33 -1.70 -10.18
CA ILE A 66 -2.25 -0.61 -9.80
C ILE A 66 -3.20 -0.21 -10.94
N ALA A 67 -2.79 -0.34 -12.20
CA ALA A 67 -3.59 0.06 -13.36
C ALA A 67 -4.66 -0.96 -13.78
N LYS A 68 -4.66 -2.17 -13.19
CA LYS A 68 -5.61 -3.23 -13.52
C LYS A 68 -6.47 -3.58 -12.30
N GLU A 69 -7.66 -4.11 -12.55
CA GLU A 69 -8.43 -4.81 -11.53
C GLU A 69 -8.00 -6.28 -11.53
N GLU A 70 -7.53 -6.76 -10.38
CA GLU A 70 -6.98 -8.11 -10.24
C GLU A 70 -7.89 -8.99 -9.40
N LYS A 71 -8.11 -10.22 -9.86
CA LYS A 71 -8.90 -11.21 -9.13
C LYS A 71 -8.20 -11.53 -7.80
N GLY A 72 -8.92 -11.32 -6.70
CA GLY A 72 -8.38 -11.55 -5.34
C GLY A 72 -7.90 -10.29 -4.64
N GLN A 73 -7.90 -9.13 -5.30
CA GLN A 73 -7.71 -7.86 -4.60
C GLN A 73 -8.89 -7.58 -3.67
N ILE A 74 -8.64 -6.96 -2.52
CA ILE A 74 -9.68 -6.62 -1.53
C ILE A 74 -9.58 -5.14 -1.21
N SER A 75 -10.70 -4.43 -1.34
CA SER A 75 -10.80 -3.03 -0.94
C SER A 75 -11.53 -2.87 0.40
N ARG A 76 -11.02 -2.00 1.28
CA ARG A 76 -11.62 -1.63 2.58
C ARG A 76 -11.46 -0.15 2.86
N LYS A 77 -12.33 0.37 3.73
CA LYS A 77 -12.18 1.69 4.36
C LYS A 77 -11.71 1.51 5.80
N ALA A 78 -10.88 2.43 6.28
CA ALA A 78 -10.50 2.47 7.69
C ALA A 78 -11.67 3.00 8.52
N SER A 79 -11.94 2.35 9.66
CA SER A 79 -12.91 2.84 10.65
C SER A 79 -12.29 3.88 11.60
N HIS A 80 -10.99 3.76 11.84
CA HIS A 80 -10.23 4.61 12.75
C HIS A 80 -8.86 4.91 12.12
N VAL A 81 -8.36 6.12 12.35
CA VAL A 81 -7.02 6.53 11.97
C VAL A 81 -6.33 7.08 13.21
N VAL A 82 -5.13 6.57 13.47
CA VAL A 82 -4.27 7.01 14.57
C VAL A 82 -3.01 7.59 13.93
N VAL A 83 -2.74 8.87 14.20
CA VAL A 83 -1.58 9.61 13.68
C VAL A 83 -0.64 9.92 14.83
#